data_AF-A0A7C4PL21-F1
#
_entry.id   AF-A0A7C4PL21-F1
#
_cell.length_a   1.000
_cell.length_b   1.000
_cell.length_c   1.000
_cell.angle_alpha   90.00
_cell.angle_beta   90.00
_cell.angle_gamma   90.00
#
_symmetry.space_group_name_H-M   'P 1'
#
loop_
_entity.id
_entity.type
_entity.pdbx_description
1 polymer ?
#
loop_
_entity_poly.entity_id
_entity_poly.type
_entity_poly.pdbx_seq_one_letter_code
_entity_poly.pdbx_strand_id
1 'polypeptide(L)' 'MPSYEAEMASFVGLNTQVLGISVDHVPCLRAWAEHLGGISYPLCSDFWPHGEVARCYGVLRPDGCSE' A
#
# COMPACT_ATOMS: atom_id res chain seq x y z
N MET A 1 7.05 4.59 -2.82
CA MET A 1 7.67 3.33 -3.28
C MET A 1 7.89 3.37 -4.81
N PRO A 2 8.88 4.15 -5.32
CA PRO A 2 9.08 4.31 -6.76
C PRO A 2 9.76 3.10 -7.44
N SER A 3 10.48 2.28 -6.68
CA SER A 3 11.14 1.08 -7.21
C SER A 3 10.16 0.05 -7.77
N TYR A 4 9.05 -0.21 -7.06
CA TYR A 4 8.01 -1.13 -7.54
C TYR A 4 7.32 -0.61 -8.81
N GLU A 5 7.14 0.72 -8.92
CA GLU A 5 6.62 1.36 -10.12
C GLU A 5 7.55 1.10 -11.32
N ALA A 6 8.88 1.26 -11.14
CA ALA A 6 9.87 1.00 -12.17
C ALA A 6 9.91 -0.48 -12.61
N GLU A 7 9.58 -1.41 -11.71
CA GLU A 7 9.59 -2.85 -11.98
C GLU A 7 8.22 -3.43 -12.38
N MET A 8 7.19 -2.61 -12.58
CA MET A 8 5.84 -3.08 -12.91
C MET A 8 5.78 -4.06 -14.09
N ALA A 9 6.61 -3.85 -15.12
CA ALA A 9 6.68 -4.75 -16.26
C ALA A 9 7.11 -6.18 -15.89
N SER A 10 7.99 -6.33 -14.90
CA SER A 10 8.42 -7.64 -14.38
C SER A 10 7.26 -8.36 -13.69
N PHE A 11 6.54 -7.67 -12.81
CA PHE A 11 5.38 -8.22 -12.11
C PHE A 11 4.28 -8.65 -13.09
N VAL A 12 3.98 -7.82 -14.10
CA VAL A 12 3.02 -8.16 -15.16
C VAL A 12 3.48 -9.39 -15.95
N GLY A 13 4.76 -9.48 -16.30
CA GLY A 13 5.33 -10.65 -16.97
C GLY A 13 5.21 -11.95 -16.16
N LEU A 14 5.17 -11.85 -14.83
CA LEU A 14 4.95 -12.95 -13.89
C LEU A 14 3.47 -13.16 -13.54
N ASN A 15 2.52 -12.53 -14.25
CA ASN A 15 1.09 -12.56 -13.94
C ASN A 15 0.80 -12.20 -12.47
N THR A 16 1.49 -11.18 -11.94
CA THR A 16 1.45 -10.76 -10.54
C THR A 16 0.96 -9.31 -10.42
N GLN A 17 0.06 -9.04 -9.48
CA GLN A 17 -0.44 -7.70 -9.18
C GLN A 17 0.24 -7.15 -7.93
N VAL A 18 0.77 -5.93 -8.03
CA VAL A 18 1.28 -5.17 -6.88
C VAL A 18 0.12 -4.41 -6.23
N LEU A 19 0.02 -4.48 -4.91
CA LEU A 19 -0.92 -3.71 -4.09
C LEU A 19 -0.15 -3.09 -2.94
N GLY A 20 -0.27 -1.78 -2.74
CA GLY A 20 0.20 -1.12 -1.53
C GLY A 20 -0.91 -1.10 -0.49
N ILE A 21 -0.59 -1.32 0.79
CA ILE A 21 -1.56 -1.21 1.89
C ILE A 21 -0.96 -0.35 3.01
N SER A 22 -1.78 0.53 3.60
CA SER A 22 -1.42 1.33 4.77
C SER A 22 -2.63 1.47 5.69
N VAL A 23 -2.39 1.71 6.98
CA VAL A 23 -3.41 2.11 7.95
C VAL A 23 -3.89 3.55 7.76
N ASP A 24 -3.35 4.30 6.80
CA ASP A 24 -3.78 5.66 6.48
C ASP A 24 -5.16 5.71 5.80
N HIS A 25 -5.87 6.83 5.98
CA HIS A 25 -7.10 7.10 5.25
C HIS A 25 -6.89 7.24 3.73
N VAL A 26 -7.91 6.89 2.95
CA VAL A 26 -7.95 7.07 1.48
C VAL A 26 -7.45 8.45 0.99
N PRO A 27 -7.91 9.61 1.52
CA PRO A 27 -7.38 10.91 1.09
C PRO A 27 -5.88 11.08 1.34
N CYS A 28 -5.35 10.56 2.45
CA CYS A 28 -3.92 10.60 2.75
C CYS A 28 -3.13 9.77 1.74
N LEU A 29 -3.61 8.56 1.42
CA LEU A 29 -3.01 7.70 0.38
C LEU A 29 -2.99 8.37 -1.00
N ARG A 30 -4.08 9.06 -1.37
CA ARG A 30 -4.15 9.80 -2.64
C ARG A 30 -3.13 10.93 -2.69
N ALA A 31 -3.10 11.77 -1.64
CA ALA A 31 -2.15 12.87 -1.56
C ALA A 31 -0.69 12.38 -1.57
N TRP A 32 -0.41 11.26 -0.90
CA TRP A 32 0.91 10.64 -0.89
C TRP A 32 1.32 10.08 -2.27
N ALA A 33 0.40 9.41 -2.97
CA ALA A 33 0.64 8.92 -4.32
C ALA A 33 0.95 10.06 -5.31
N GLU A 34 0.19 11.16 -5.23
CA GLU A 34 0.42 12.36 -6.03
C GLU A 34 1.78 13.00 -5.71
N HIS A 35 2.13 13.10 -4.42
CA HIS A 35 3.40 13.66 -3.97
C HIS A 35 4.62 12.88 -4.48
N LEU A 36 4.51 11.57 -4.64
CA LEU A 36 5.59 10.71 -5.15
C LEU A 36 5.79 10.78 -6.67
N GLY A 37 5.04 11.64 -7.37
CA GLY A 37 5.07 11.74 -8.84
C GLY A 37 4.06 10.83 -9.54
N GLY A 38 3.11 10.27 -8.78
CA GLY A 38 2.12 9.31 -9.25
C GLY A 38 2.53 7.87 -8.92
N ILE A 39 1.60 7.11 -8.37
CA ILE A 39 1.68 5.66 -8.20
C ILE A 39 0.58 5.05 -9.06
N SER A 40 0.92 4.09 -9.93
CA SER A 40 -0.06 3.48 -10.84
C SER A 40 -0.75 2.25 -10.25
N TYR A 41 -0.08 1.55 -9.32
CA TYR A 41 -0.66 0.40 -8.65
C TYR A 41 -1.66 0.82 -7.54
N PRO A 42 -2.67 -0.02 -7.23
CA PRO A 42 -3.67 0.31 -6.22
C PRO A 42 -3.07 0.47 -4.82
N LEU A 43 -3.54 1.48 -4.08
CA LEU A 43 -3.29 1.67 -2.67
C LEU A 43 -4.57 1.39 -1.86
N CYS A 44 -4.49 0.44 -0.95
CA CYS A 44 -5.56 0.02 -0.07
C CYS A 44 -5.44 0.71 1.29
N SER A 45 -6.56 1.22 1.80
CA SER A 45 -6.67 1.78 3.15
C SER A 45 -7.16 0.70 4.11
N ASP A 46 -6.33 0.34 5.08
CA ASP A 46 -6.65 -0.53 6.22
C ASP A 46 -6.97 0.31 7.47
N PHE A 47 -7.55 1.49 7.25
CA PHE A 47 -7.82 2.45 8.32
C PHE A 47 -8.96 2.00 9.26
N TRP A 48 -9.97 1.29 8.75
CA TRP A 48 -11.13 0.90 9.57
C TRP A 48 -11.75 -0.44 9.16
N PRO A 49 -11.96 -1.39 10.10
CA PRO A 49 -11.46 -1.37 11.48
C PRO A 49 -9.93 -1.29 11.53
N HIS A 50 -9.38 -0.49 12.47
CA HIS A 50 -7.97 -0.07 12.43
C HIS A 50 -7.00 -1.24 12.28
N GLY A 51 -6.30 -1.30 11.16
CA GLY A 51 -5.27 -2.30 10.90
C GLY A 51 -5.80 -3.72 10.87
N GLU A 52 -7.07 -3.97 10.53
CA GLU A 52 -7.64 -5.32 10.58
C GLU A 52 -6.90 -6.28 9.66
N VAL A 53 -6.58 -5.85 8.43
CA VAL A 53 -5.83 -6.67 7.48
C VAL A 53 -4.39 -6.84 7.97
N ALA A 54 -3.72 -5.76 8.38
CA ALA A 54 -2.37 -5.79 8.94
C ALA A 54 -2.27 -6.73 10.15
N ARG A 55 -3.30 -6.77 11.00
CA ARG A 55 -3.40 -7.68 12.15
C ARG A 55 -3.55 -9.13 11.71
N CYS A 56 -4.36 -9.42 10.70
CA CYS A 56 -4.52 -10.77 10.14
C CYS A 56 -3.20 -11.33 9.58
N TYR A 57 -2.35 -10.48 9.02
CA TYR A 57 -1.02 -10.85 8.52
C TYR A 57 0.09 -10.77 9.58
N GLY A 58 -0.21 -10.32 10.81
CA GLY A 58 0.77 -10.19 11.89
C GLY A 58 1.78 -9.06 11.71
N VAL A 59 1.46 -8.07 10.86
CA VAL A 59 2.29 -6.91 10.51
C VAL A 59 1.80 -5.60 11.15
N LEU A 60 0.74 -5.66 11.96
CA LEU A 60 0.31 -4.53 12.78
C LEU A 60 1.14 -4.44 14.06
N ARG A 61 1.85 -3.32 14.23
CA ARG A 61 2.66 -3.04 15.43
C ARG A 61 1.81 -2.59 16.62
N PRO A 62 2.33 -2.70 17.86
CA PRO A 62 1.62 -2.26 19.07
C PRO A 62 1.30 -0.76 19.11
N ASP A 63 2.04 0.06 18.36
CA ASP A 63 1.80 1.51 18.21
C ASP A 63 0.76 1.85 17.14
N GLY A 64 0.18 0.84 16.47
CA GLY A 64 -0.89 1.00 15.50
C GLY A 64 -0.43 1.21 14.05
N CYS A 65 0.89 1.16 13.78
CA CYS A 65 1.44 1.25 12.44
C CYS A 65 1.54 -0.13 11.77
N SER A 66 1.30 -0.20 10.46
CA SER A 66 1.58 -1.40 9.65
C SER A 66 3.03 -1.39 9.17
N GLU A 67 3.76 -2.51 9.30
CA GLU A 67 5.14 -2.69 8.81
C GLU A 67 5.43 -4.12 8.32
#